data_AF-A0A7V0V994-F1
#
_entry.id   AF-A0A7V0V994-F1
#
_cell.length_a   1.000
_cell.length_b   1.000
_cell.length_c   1.000
_cell.angle_alpha   90.00
_cell.angle_beta   90.00
_cell.angle_gamma   90.00
#
_symmetry.space_group_name_H-M   'P 1'
#
loop_
_entity.id
_entity.type
_entity.pdbx_description
1 polymer ?
#
loop_
_entity_poly.entity_id
_entity_poly.type
_entity_poly.pdbx_seq_one_letter_code
_entity_poly.pdbx_strand_id
1 'polypeptide(L)'
;MSYIQLQIDNQCIAARRGQTILEAALENGIHIPYLCHDPRLKPSGGCGLCLVEVDNVVQKACMTRVLDGMQVKTKSDIIVERRKKKLNEIFADHWADCLAPCTLVCPAGTDAQAYIGLIVQRRYRDAVRLIKQTNPLPSVIGRICTRPCEDSCRRNLIDEKVSICFLKRFVGDRDLFNTNRYIPKTKLPTGKKVAIIGSGPAGLSAAYYLAI
;
A
#
# COMPACT_ATOMS: atom_id res chain seq x y z
N MET A 1 8.67 -24.71 35.80
CA MET A 1 7.90 -24.84 34.54
C MET A 1 8.32 -26.14 33.88
N SER A 2 7.38 -27.05 33.56
CA SER A 2 7.72 -28.28 32.86
C SER A 2 7.96 -27.97 31.38
N TYR A 3 9.15 -28.32 30.91
CA TYR A 3 9.47 -28.34 29.50
C TYR A 3 9.04 -29.67 28.90
N ILE A 4 8.61 -29.63 27.65
CA ILE A 4 8.31 -30.81 26.83
C ILE A 4 9.18 -30.77 25.60
N GLN A 5 9.41 -31.94 25.01
CA GLN A 5 10.20 -32.09 23.81
C GLN A 5 9.26 -32.34 22.63
N LEU A 6 9.50 -31.65 21.52
CA LEU A 6 8.83 -31.92 20.26
C LEU A 6 9.82 -31.83 19.12
N GLN A 7 9.45 -32.41 17.98
CA GLN A 7 10.26 -32.34 16.77
C GLN A 7 9.55 -31.44 15.75
N ILE A 8 10.25 -30.40 15.28
CA ILE A 8 9.83 -29.59 14.15
C ILE A 8 10.80 -29.81 13.00
N ASP A 9 10.29 -30.36 11.89
CA ASP A 9 11.07 -30.88 10.77
C ASP A 9 12.14 -31.89 11.26
N ASN A 10 13.42 -31.53 11.18
CA ASN A 10 14.54 -32.37 11.63
C ASN A 10 15.17 -31.86 12.94
N GLN A 11 14.50 -30.96 13.65
CA GLN A 11 15.03 -30.34 14.87
C GLN A 11 14.19 -30.73 16.08
N CYS A 12 14.82 -31.36 17.07
CA CYS A 12 14.24 -31.53 18.40
C CYS A 12 14.38 -30.22 19.16
N ILE A 13 13.26 -29.69 19.66
CA ILE A 13 13.20 -28.43 20.39
C ILE A 13 12.53 -28.62 21.75
N ALA A 14 12.94 -27.81 22.71
CA ALA A 14 12.29 -27.70 24.00
C ALA A 14 11.23 -26.59 23.95
N ALA A 15 10.02 -26.88 24.43
CA ALA A 15 8.95 -25.91 24.56
C ALA A 15 8.35 -25.93 25.96
N ARG A 16 7.81 -24.79 26.40
CA ARG A 16 7.09 -24.70 27.67
C ARG A 16 5.70 -25.28 27.49
N ARG A 17 5.27 -26.08 28.47
CA ARG A 17 3.91 -26.66 28.47
C ARG A 17 2.86 -25.55 28.37
N GLY A 18 1.96 -25.68 27.41
CA GLY A 18 0.90 -24.70 27.14
C GLY A 18 1.22 -23.66 26.07
N GLN A 19 2.44 -23.61 25.52
CA GLN A 19 2.73 -22.80 24.33
C GLN A 19 2.00 -23.33 23.09
N THR A 20 1.84 -22.47 22.09
CA THR A 20 1.44 -22.89 20.75
C THR A 20 2.66 -23.39 19.96
N ILE A 21 2.43 -24.16 18.89
CA ILE A 21 3.51 -24.59 17.99
C ILE A 21 4.26 -23.37 17.43
N LEU A 22 3.55 -22.29 17.08
CA LEU A 22 4.17 -21.08 16.54
C LEU A 22 5.08 -20.38 17.56
N GLU A 23 4.64 -20.26 18.82
CA GLU A 23 5.44 -19.68 19.90
C GLU A 23 6.71 -20.51 20.16
N ALA A 24 6.56 -21.83 20.25
CA ALA A 24 7.67 -22.76 20.44
C ALA A 24 8.68 -22.69 19.28
N ALA A 25 8.20 -22.60 18.04
CA ALA A 25 9.04 -22.46 16.86
C ALA A 25 9.83 -21.15 16.88
N LEU A 26 9.18 -20.01 17.18
CA LEU A 26 9.83 -18.70 17.22
C LEU A 26 10.89 -18.59 18.31
N GLU A 27 10.63 -19.11 19.51
CA GLU A 27 11.61 -19.14 20.61
C GLU A 27 12.85 -19.97 20.27
N ASN A 28 12.72 -20.96 19.39
CA ASN A 28 13.81 -21.83 18.94
C ASN A 28 14.36 -21.42 17.55
N GLY A 29 14.02 -20.24 17.03
CA GLY A 29 14.55 -19.71 15.77
C GLY A 29 14.02 -20.40 14.50
N ILE A 30 12.95 -21.18 14.60
CA ILE A 30 12.29 -21.84 13.47
C ILE A 30 11.21 -20.92 12.91
N HIS A 31 11.37 -20.52 11.64
CA HIS A 31 10.43 -19.63 10.99
C HIS A 31 9.25 -20.39 10.36
N ILE A 32 8.06 -20.22 10.94
CA ILE A 32 6.78 -20.59 10.33
C ILE A 32 6.13 -19.29 9.82
N PRO A 33 5.67 -19.20 8.56
CA PRO A 33 5.04 -17.98 8.06
C PRO A 33 3.74 -17.62 8.81
N TYR A 34 3.55 -16.35 9.16
CA TYR A 34 2.31 -15.83 9.74
C TYR A 34 2.09 -14.37 9.34
N LEU A 35 0.84 -13.91 9.45
CA LEU A 35 0.46 -12.50 9.22
C LEU A 35 -0.38 -11.92 10.36
N CYS A 36 -1.30 -12.71 10.92
CA CYS A 36 -2.26 -12.24 11.93
C CYS A 36 -1.87 -12.56 13.38
N HIS A 37 -0.65 -13.03 13.63
CA HIS A 37 -0.19 -13.34 14.99
C HIS A 37 0.52 -12.13 15.59
N ASP A 38 0.10 -11.75 16.80
CA ASP A 38 0.73 -10.74 17.64
C ASP A 38 0.80 -11.30 19.08
N PRO A 39 1.96 -11.28 19.76
CA PRO A 39 2.12 -11.82 21.11
C PRO A 39 1.21 -11.18 22.17
N ARG A 40 0.69 -9.99 21.93
CA ARG A 40 -0.18 -9.24 22.85
C ARG A 40 -1.66 -9.59 22.70
N LEU A 41 -2.02 -10.35 21.67
CA LEU A 41 -3.40 -10.67 21.30
C LEU A 41 -3.68 -12.17 21.34
N LYS A 42 -4.96 -12.55 21.52
CA LYS A 42 -5.37 -13.95 21.40
C LYS A 42 -5.29 -14.40 19.93
N PRO A 43 -4.73 -15.58 19.63
CA PRO A 43 -4.63 -16.06 18.26
C PRO A 43 -6.00 -16.27 17.59
N SER A 44 -6.22 -15.61 16.46
CA SER A 44 -7.44 -15.78 15.65
C SER A 44 -7.34 -16.90 14.60
N GLY A 45 -6.11 -17.20 14.15
CA GLY A 45 -5.86 -18.13 13.06
C GLY A 45 -6.46 -17.71 11.72
N GLY A 46 -6.82 -16.44 11.55
CA GLY A 46 -7.55 -15.94 10.37
C GLY A 46 -6.75 -16.05 9.07
N CYS A 47 -5.46 -15.72 9.08
CA CYS A 47 -4.65 -15.69 7.84
C CYS A 47 -4.37 -17.06 7.22
N GLY A 48 -4.28 -18.13 8.03
CA GLY A 48 -3.96 -19.47 7.53
C GLY A 48 -2.55 -19.65 6.92
N LEU A 49 -1.63 -18.71 7.11
CA LEU A 49 -0.24 -18.87 6.64
C LEU A 49 0.59 -19.80 7.55
N CYS A 50 0.19 -19.92 8.82
CA CYS A 50 0.86 -20.73 9.83
C CYS A 50 0.47 -22.22 9.79
N LEU A 51 -0.08 -22.70 8.66
CA LEU A 51 -0.44 -24.10 8.51
C LEU A 51 0.80 -24.99 8.60
N VAL A 52 0.72 -26.04 9.40
CA VAL A 52 1.74 -27.07 9.58
C VAL A 52 1.07 -28.44 9.59
N GLU A 53 1.84 -29.48 9.37
CA GLU A 53 1.36 -30.85 9.40
C GLU A 53 1.79 -31.49 10.72
N VAL A 54 0.83 -32.01 11.49
CA VAL A 54 1.05 -32.72 12.75
C VAL A 54 0.40 -34.09 12.60
N ASP A 55 1.18 -35.16 12.70
CA ASP A 55 0.71 -36.54 12.52
C ASP A 55 -0.12 -36.75 11.24
N ASN A 56 0.35 -36.19 10.11
CA ASN A 56 -0.31 -36.16 8.80
C ASN A 56 -1.63 -35.35 8.73
N VAL A 57 -1.98 -34.61 9.79
CA VAL A 57 -3.13 -33.71 9.84
C VAL A 57 -2.67 -32.26 9.75
N VAL A 58 -3.27 -31.50 8.84
CA VAL A 58 -2.96 -30.09 8.68
C VAL A 58 -3.64 -29.27 9.78
N GLN A 59 -2.87 -28.54 10.55
CA GLN A 59 -3.33 -27.69 11.65
C GLN A 59 -2.71 -26.29 11.60
N LYS A 60 -3.27 -25.35 12.37
CA LYS A 60 -2.74 -23.98 12.48
C LYS A 60 -1.77 -23.88 13.65
N ALA A 61 -0.49 -23.64 13.36
CA ALA A 61 0.55 -23.59 14.39
C ALA A 61 0.27 -22.54 15.49
N CYS A 62 -0.42 -21.44 15.16
CA CYS A 62 -0.72 -20.37 16.11
C CYS A 62 -1.86 -20.69 17.09
N MET A 63 -2.59 -21.81 16.90
CA MET A 63 -3.71 -22.20 17.77
C MET A 63 -3.47 -23.57 18.42
N THR A 64 -2.74 -24.45 17.74
CA THR A 64 -2.43 -25.78 18.25
C THR A 64 -1.41 -25.70 19.37
N ARG A 65 -1.73 -26.31 20.52
CA ARG A 65 -0.84 -26.41 21.67
C ARG A 65 0.18 -27.53 21.45
N VAL A 66 1.41 -27.29 21.89
CA VAL A 66 2.46 -28.31 21.86
C VAL A 66 2.15 -29.45 22.82
N LEU A 67 2.40 -30.69 22.38
CA LEU A 67 2.35 -31.90 23.19
C LEU A 67 3.72 -32.57 23.18
N ASP A 68 4.02 -33.32 24.24
CA ASP A 68 5.29 -34.03 24.35
C ASP A 68 5.36 -35.15 23.29
N GLY A 69 6.51 -35.25 22.61
CA GLY A 69 6.72 -36.18 21.50
C GLY A 69 6.03 -35.79 20.19
N MET A 70 5.40 -34.61 20.10
CA MET A 70 4.72 -34.15 18.90
C MET A 70 5.69 -34.02 17.72
N GLN A 71 5.29 -34.49 16.54
CA GLN A 71 6.04 -34.32 15.29
C GLN A 71 5.33 -33.33 14.38
N VAL A 72 6.02 -32.25 14.02
CA VAL A 72 5.50 -31.16 13.20
C VAL A 72 6.35 -31.04 11.94
N LYS A 73 5.73 -31.06 10.77
CA LYS A 73 6.40 -30.71 9.51
C LYS A 73 5.94 -29.32 9.06
N THR A 74 6.88 -28.42 8.85
CA THR A 74 6.61 -27.05 8.40
C THR A 74 6.71 -26.90 6.89
N LYS A 75 7.36 -27.86 6.22
CA LYS A 75 7.55 -27.94 4.77
C LYS A 75 7.19 -29.32 4.25
N SER A 76 6.01 -29.41 3.64
CA SER A 76 5.60 -30.52 2.77
C SER A 76 4.89 -29.92 1.55
N ASP A 77 4.80 -30.67 0.44
CA ASP A 77 4.16 -30.18 -0.78
C ASP A 77 2.73 -29.69 -0.52
N ILE A 78 1.98 -30.44 0.30
CA ILE A 78 0.62 -30.10 0.73
C ILE A 78 0.59 -28.78 1.51
N ILE A 79 1.54 -28.57 2.44
CA ILE A 79 1.60 -27.34 3.24
C ILE A 79 1.97 -26.13 2.38
N VAL A 80 2.94 -26.28 1.48
CA VAL A 80 3.34 -25.21 0.57
C VAL A 80 2.19 -24.82 -0.36
N GLU A 81 1.50 -25.80 -0.94
CA GLU A 81 0.33 -25.57 -1.80
C GLU A 81 -0.80 -24.87 -1.04
N ARG A 82 -1.15 -25.34 0.16
CA ARG A 82 -2.20 -24.73 0.99
C ARG A 82 -1.86 -23.31 1.42
N ARG A 83 -0.61 -23.03 1.78
CA ARG A 83 -0.15 -21.68 2.11
C ARG A 83 -0.24 -20.76 0.90
N LYS A 84 0.17 -21.21 -0.29
CA LYS A 84 0.01 -20.44 -1.54
C LYS A 84 -1.46 -20.13 -1.82
N LYS A 85 -2.35 -21.12 -1.67
CA LYS A 85 -3.80 -20.91 -1.84
C LYS A 85 -4.34 -19.89 -0.86
N LYS A 86 -3.98 -19.98 0.44
CA LYS A 86 -4.41 -19.00 1.45
C LYS A 86 -3.88 -17.59 1.19
N LEU A 87 -2.62 -17.49 0.75
CA LEU A 87 -2.05 -16.21 0.35
C LEU A 87 -2.81 -15.62 -0.84
N ASN A 88 -3.14 -16.42 -1.85
CA ASN A 88 -3.94 -15.99 -2.99
C ASN A 88 -5.35 -15.59 -2.58
N GLU A 89 -5.99 -16.28 -1.62
CA GLU A 89 -7.30 -15.88 -1.07
C GLU A 89 -7.21 -14.53 -0.34
N ILE A 90 -6.15 -14.28 0.43
CA ILE A 90 -5.92 -12.97 1.09
C ILE A 90 -5.78 -11.85 0.04
N PHE A 91 -5.10 -12.14 -1.07
CA PHE A 91 -4.91 -11.18 -2.15
C PHE A 91 -6.05 -11.13 -3.17
N ALA A 92 -7.04 -12.01 -3.10
CA ALA A 92 -8.10 -12.10 -4.11
C ALA A 92 -8.89 -10.79 -4.24
N ASP A 93 -9.12 -10.12 -3.11
CA ASP A 93 -9.81 -8.83 -3.04
C ASP A 93 -8.84 -7.65 -2.81
N HIS A 94 -7.52 -7.90 -2.88
CA HIS A 94 -6.52 -6.85 -2.71
C HIS A 94 -6.29 -6.15 -4.06
N TRP A 95 -6.96 -5.01 -4.26
CA TRP A 95 -6.89 -4.22 -5.51
C TRP A 95 -5.53 -3.53 -5.80
N ALA A 96 -4.46 -3.88 -5.08
CA ALA A 96 -3.11 -3.39 -5.34
C ALA A 96 -2.99 -1.85 -5.36
N ASP A 97 -3.80 -1.17 -4.56
CA ASP A 97 -3.84 0.30 -4.39
C ASP A 97 -2.75 0.83 -3.42
N CYS A 98 -1.59 0.17 -3.31
CA CYS A 98 -0.55 0.68 -2.39
C CYS A 98 0.16 1.94 -2.91
N LEU A 99 0.08 2.24 -4.22
CA LEU A 99 0.31 3.52 -4.92
C LEU A 99 0.41 3.21 -6.42
N ALA A 100 -0.38 3.87 -7.26
CA ALA A 100 -0.34 3.64 -8.71
C ALA A 100 1.03 4.04 -9.30
N PRO A 101 1.55 3.30 -10.31
CA PRO A 101 2.84 3.64 -10.94
C PRO A 101 2.90 5.07 -11.48
N CYS A 102 1.77 5.58 -11.99
CA CYS A 102 1.65 6.95 -12.48
C CYS A 102 1.86 8.01 -11.39
N THR A 103 1.49 7.71 -10.14
CA THR A 103 1.73 8.58 -8.98
C THR A 103 3.17 8.44 -8.52
N LEU A 104 3.71 7.21 -8.46
CA LEU A 104 5.09 6.95 -8.01
C LEU A 104 6.15 7.66 -8.86
N VAL A 105 5.98 7.69 -10.18
CA VAL A 105 6.95 8.31 -11.09
C VAL A 105 6.68 9.80 -11.33
N CYS A 106 5.60 10.36 -10.76
CA CYS A 106 5.30 11.77 -10.91
C CYS A 106 6.21 12.60 -10.00
N PRO A 107 7.03 13.53 -10.54
CA PRO A 107 7.90 14.36 -9.69
C PRO A 107 7.12 15.28 -8.73
N ALA A 108 5.88 15.61 -9.10
CA ALA A 108 4.98 16.39 -8.26
C ALA A 108 4.15 15.51 -7.31
N GLY A 109 4.21 14.17 -7.40
CA GLY A 109 3.36 13.29 -6.60
C GLY A 109 1.85 13.49 -6.84
N THR A 110 1.45 13.89 -8.04
CA THR A 110 0.02 14.08 -8.37
C THR A 110 -0.68 12.74 -8.52
N ASP A 111 -1.83 12.58 -7.85
CA ASP A 111 -2.67 11.40 -7.96
C ASP A 111 -3.51 11.41 -9.26
N ALA A 112 -2.95 10.79 -10.31
CA ALA A 112 -3.61 10.71 -11.61
C ALA A 112 -4.89 9.87 -11.59
N GLN A 113 -4.93 8.79 -10.84
CA GLN A 113 -6.09 7.90 -10.77
C GLN A 113 -7.30 8.66 -10.21
N ALA A 114 -7.11 9.37 -9.10
CA ALA A 114 -8.21 10.08 -8.44
C ALA A 114 -8.74 11.26 -9.27
N TYR A 115 -7.87 12.12 -9.85
CA TYR A 115 -8.40 13.24 -10.66
C TYR A 115 -9.03 12.76 -11.97
N ILE A 116 -8.56 11.66 -12.58
CA ILE A 116 -9.19 11.08 -13.77
C ILE A 116 -10.56 10.50 -13.40
N GLY A 117 -10.70 9.83 -12.26
CA GLY A 117 -11.99 9.39 -11.74
C GLY A 117 -12.99 10.56 -11.57
N LEU A 118 -12.52 11.69 -11.03
CA LEU A 118 -13.33 12.90 -10.91
C LEU A 118 -13.72 13.50 -12.27
N ILE A 119 -12.85 13.42 -13.28
CA ILE A 119 -13.15 13.83 -14.66
C ILE A 119 -14.27 12.97 -15.26
N VAL A 120 -14.20 11.64 -15.08
CA VAL A 120 -15.25 10.71 -15.56
C VAL A 120 -16.61 11.04 -14.94
N GLN A 121 -16.62 11.40 -13.66
CA GLN A 121 -17.83 11.85 -12.94
C GLN A 121 -18.27 13.27 -13.30
N ARG A 122 -17.61 13.95 -14.25
CA ARG A 122 -17.83 15.36 -14.63
C ARG A 122 -17.63 16.35 -13.48
N ARG A 123 -16.94 15.95 -12.42
CA ARG A 123 -16.61 16.77 -11.24
C ARG A 123 -15.31 17.54 -11.50
N TYR A 124 -15.29 18.36 -12.54
CA TYR A 124 -14.07 19.03 -13.02
C TYR A 124 -13.43 19.96 -11.99
N ARG A 125 -14.25 20.69 -11.21
CA ARG A 125 -13.75 21.59 -10.15
C ARG A 125 -13.05 20.80 -9.05
N ASP A 126 -13.60 19.65 -8.66
CA ASP A 126 -12.98 18.79 -7.66
C ASP A 126 -11.69 18.16 -8.19
N ALA A 127 -11.65 17.78 -9.47
CA ALA A 127 -10.44 17.30 -10.12
C ALA A 127 -9.31 18.34 -10.05
N VAL A 128 -9.62 19.61 -10.36
CA VAL A 128 -8.62 20.69 -10.27
C VAL A 128 -8.24 20.99 -8.83
N ARG A 129 -9.19 20.97 -7.89
CA ARG A 129 -8.90 21.07 -6.45
C ARG A 129 -7.88 20.03 -6.01
N LEU A 130 -8.06 18.78 -6.42
CA LEU A 130 -7.17 17.68 -6.09
C LEU A 130 -5.77 17.91 -6.71
N ILE A 131 -5.70 18.23 -8.00
CA ILE A 131 -4.41 18.50 -8.68
C ILE A 131 -3.66 19.65 -7.99
N LYS A 132 -4.37 20.73 -7.62
CA LYS A 132 -3.81 21.91 -6.95
C LYS A 132 -3.29 21.67 -5.53
N GLN A 133 -3.44 20.47 -4.97
CA GLN A 133 -2.78 20.08 -3.72
C GLN A 133 -1.27 19.91 -3.93
N THR A 134 -0.85 19.33 -5.05
CA THR A 134 0.57 19.04 -5.33
C THR A 134 1.13 19.77 -6.55
N ASN A 135 0.27 20.40 -7.34
CA ASN A 135 0.65 21.14 -8.53
C ASN A 135 -0.13 22.47 -8.63
N PRO A 136 0.48 23.62 -8.27
CA PRO A 136 -0.17 24.93 -8.31
C PRO A 136 -0.56 25.40 -9.72
N LEU A 137 0.08 24.85 -10.76
CA LEU A 137 0.01 25.33 -12.14
C LEU A 137 -0.46 24.21 -13.10
N PRO A 138 -1.67 23.65 -12.93
CA PRO A 138 -2.13 22.50 -13.71
C PRO A 138 -2.19 22.76 -15.21
N SER A 139 -2.63 23.95 -15.62
CA SER A 139 -2.69 24.37 -17.04
C SER A 139 -1.30 24.46 -17.69
N VAL A 140 -0.30 24.96 -16.96
CA VAL A 140 1.09 25.06 -17.45
C VAL A 140 1.73 23.68 -17.52
N ILE A 141 1.65 22.89 -16.45
CA ILE A 141 2.20 21.53 -16.42
C ILE A 141 1.51 20.64 -17.46
N GLY A 142 0.23 20.86 -17.78
CA GLY A 142 -0.44 20.19 -18.91
C GLY A 142 0.16 20.46 -20.30
N ARG A 143 1.11 21.40 -20.42
CA ARG A 143 1.84 21.73 -21.66
C ARG A 143 3.31 21.30 -21.62
N ILE A 144 3.98 21.46 -20.48
CA ILE A 144 5.44 21.22 -20.36
C ILE A 144 5.80 19.88 -19.73
N CYS A 145 4.81 19.09 -19.27
CA CYS A 145 5.08 17.82 -18.61
C CYS A 145 5.75 16.81 -19.55
N THR A 146 6.81 16.17 -19.06
CA THR A 146 7.59 15.12 -19.73
C THR A 146 6.91 13.74 -19.73
N ARG A 147 5.75 13.63 -19.08
CA ARG A 147 4.85 12.45 -19.10
C ARG A 147 5.43 11.10 -18.61
N PRO A 148 6.29 11.04 -17.57
CA PRO A 148 6.81 9.77 -17.08
C PRO A 148 5.69 8.81 -16.60
N CYS A 149 4.57 9.38 -16.14
CA CYS A 149 3.40 8.65 -15.71
C CYS A 149 2.66 7.91 -16.84
N GLU A 150 2.72 8.43 -18.08
CA GLU A 150 2.13 7.76 -19.24
C GLU A 150 3.03 6.60 -19.69
N ASP A 151 4.36 6.78 -19.63
CA ASP A 151 5.32 5.74 -20.01
C ASP A 151 5.30 4.56 -19.02
N SER A 152 5.09 4.83 -17.73
CA SER A 152 4.94 3.79 -16.69
C SER A 152 3.49 3.28 -16.53
N CYS A 153 2.57 3.64 -17.43
CA CYS A 153 1.16 3.26 -17.31
C CYS A 153 0.98 1.76 -17.52
N ARG A 154 0.33 1.06 -16.58
CA ARG A 154 0.04 -0.39 -16.71
C ARG A 154 -0.85 -0.72 -17.91
N ARG A 155 -1.63 0.25 -18.39
CA ARG A 155 -2.50 0.08 -19.55
C ARG A 155 -1.72 -0.20 -20.85
N ASN A 156 -0.44 0.18 -20.91
CA ASN A 156 0.49 -0.22 -21.98
C ASN A 156 0.64 -1.75 -22.11
N LEU A 157 0.28 -2.54 -21.10
CA LEU A 157 0.30 -4.01 -21.14
C LEU A 157 -0.93 -4.62 -21.82
N ILE A 158 -1.95 -3.83 -22.11
CA ILE A 158 -3.22 -4.29 -22.70
C ILE A 158 -3.42 -3.63 -24.06
N ASP A 159 -3.48 -2.29 -24.08
CA ASP A 159 -3.71 -1.49 -25.29
C ASP A 159 -2.79 -0.26 -25.30
N GLU A 160 -3.28 0.92 -24.93
CA GLU A 160 -2.54 2.18 -25.01
C GLU A 160 -2.54 2.93 -23.67
N LYS A 161 -1.48 3.71 -23.43
CA LYS A 161 -1.42 4.57 -22.24
C LYS A 161 -2.57 5.56 -22.19
N VAL A 162 -3.02 5.83 -20.97
CA VAL A 162 -3.98 6.90 -20.72
C VAL A 162 -3.31 8.25 -21.01
N SER A 163 -4.00 9.15 -21.69
CA SER A 163 -3.55 10.53 -21.97
C SER A 163 -3.62 11.44 -20.73
N ILE A 164 -2.91 11.05 -19.66
CA ILE A 164 -2.89 11.70 -18.34
C ILE A 164 -2.54 13.19 -18.43
N CYS A 165 -1.56 13.56 -19.27
CA CYS A 165 -1.12 14.93 -19.47
C CYS A 165 -2.20 15.79 -20.11
N PHE A 166 -2.86 15.28 -21.16
CA PHE A 166 -3.93 16.01 -21.84
C PHE A 166 -5.20 16.11 -20.99
N LEU A 167 -5.54 15.08 -20.21
CA LEU A 167 -6.65 15.15 -19.25
C LEU A 167 -6.41 16.23 -18.19
N LYS A 168 -5.19 16.32 -17.66
CA LYS A 168 -4.78 17.39 -16.73
C LYS A 168 -4.84 18.77 -17.39
N ARG A 169 -4.37 18.91 -18.63
CA ARG A 169 -4.47 20.16 -19.41
C ARG A 169 -5.93 20.55 -19.60
N PHE A 170 -6.79 19.62 -20.00
CA PHE A 170 -8.20 19.85 -20.24
C PHE A 170 -8.89 20.45 -19.01
N VAL A 171 -8.74 19.84 -17.82
CA VAL A 171 -9.35 20.40 -16.61
C VAL A 171 -8.67 21.68 -16.14
N GLY A 172 -7.35 21.79 -16.28
CA GLY A 172 -6.59 22.98 -15.90
C GLY A 172 -6.99 24.20 -16.73
N ASP A 173 -7.12 24.04 -18.05
CA ASP A 173 -7.57 25.10 -18.96
C ASP A 173 -9.04 25.44 -18.70
N ARG A 174 -9.89 24.43 -18.51
CA ARG A 174 -11.29 24.64 -18.18
C ARG A 174 -11.46 25.45 -16.89
N ASP A 175 -10.67 25.19 -15.86
CA ASP A 175 -10.68 25.98 -14.62
C ASP A 175 -10.13 27.39 -14.83
N LEU A 176 -9.05 27.55 -15.61
CA LEU A 176 -8.43 28.84 -15.86
C LEU A 176 -9.38 29.84 -16.52
N PHE A 177 -10.22 29.38 -17.46
CA PHE A 177 -11.18 30.23 -18.19
C PHE A 177 -12.59 30.25 -17.57
N ASN A 178 -12.82 29.56 -16.45
CA ASN A 178 -14.12 29.55 -15.78
C ASN A 178 -14.21 30.69 -14.76
N THR A 179 -15.34 31.42 -14.76
CA THR A 179 -15.62 32.46 -13.75
C THR A 179 -15.69 31.88 -12.34
N ASN A 180 -16.15 30.64 -12.21
CA ASN A 180 -16.24 29.90 -10.96
C ASN A 180 -15.05 28.94 -10.76
N ARG A 181 -13.84 29.41 -11.07
CA ARG A 181 -12.59 28.64 -10.90
C ARG A 181 -12.31 28.28 -9.44
N TYR A 182 -11.59 27.19 -9.24
CA TYR A 182 -11.12 26.79 -7.92
C TYR A 182 -9.95 27.67 -7.47
N ILE A 183 -10.19 28.45 -6.42
CA ILE A 183 -9.17 29.19 -5.68
C ILE A 183 -9.05 28.52 -4.31
N PRO A 184 -7.87 28.07 -3.88
CA PRO A 184 -7.69 27.51 -2.55
C PRO A 184 -7.92 28.59 -1.50
N LYS A 185 -8.44 28.18 -0.35
CA LYS A 185 -8.62 29.10 0.78
C LYS A 185 -7.26 29.40 1.39
N THR A 186 -6.94 30.68 1.56
CA THR A 186 -5.73 31.11 2.25
C THR A 186 -5.85 30.87 3.76
N LYS A 187 -4.75 30.49 4.40
CA LYS A 187 -4.68 30.38 5.86
C LYS A 187 -4.65 31.76 6.52
N LEU A 188 -4.92 31.78 7.82
CA LEU A 188 -4.77 32.99 8.63
C LEU A 188 -3.30 33.44 8.62
N PRO A 189 -3.03 34.76 8.61
CA PRO A 189 -1.66 35.27 8.68
C PRO A 189 -0.94 34.76 9.93
N THR A 190 0.29 34.27 9.74
CA THR A 190 1.14 33.77 10.84
C THR A 190 1.95 34.85 11.55
N GLY A 191 1.90 36.09 11.06
CA GLY A 191 2.74 37.21 11.51
C GLY A 191 4.18 37.20 10.96
N LYS A 192 4.61 36.12 10.30
CA LYS A 192 5.92 36.02 9.65
C LYS A 192 5.91 36.67 8.26
N LYS A 193 7.04 37.26 7.87
CA LYS A 193 7.25 37.84 6.53
C LYS A 193 8.26 36.99 5.76
N VAL A 194 7.95 36.70 4.51
CA VAL A 194 8.83 35.94 3.59
C VAL A 194 8.96 36.72 2.29
N ALA A 195 10.19 36.94 1.83
CA ALA A 195 10.45 37.51 0.51
C ALA A 195 10.69 36.38 -0.50
N ILE A 196 10.04 36.44 -1.65
CA ILE A 196 10.18 35.45 -2.74
C ILE A 196 10.89 36.14 -3.89
N ILE A 197 12.10 35.67 -4.21
CA ILE A 197 12.93 36.22 -5.30
C ILE A 197 12.74 35.33 -6.53
N GLY A 198 12.15 35.90 -7.58
CA GLY A 198 11.93 35.24 -8.87
C GLY A 198 10.46 34.91 -9.16
N SER A 199 10.04 35.19 -10.40
CA SER A 199 8.66 34.98 -10.90
C SER A 199 8.47 33.65 -11.63
N GLY A 200 9.47 32.77 -11.59
CA GLY A 200 9.41 31.45 -12.22
C GLY A 200 8.53 30.44 -11.46
N PRO A 201 8.38 29.21 -12.00
CA PRO A 201 7.51 28.18 -11.42
C PRO A 201 7.84 27.85 -9.96
N ALA A 202 9.12 27.87 -9.59
CA ALA A 202 9.57 27.62 -8.22
C ALA A 202 9.11 28.73 -7.26
N GLY A 203 9.29 30.00 -7.64
CA GLY A 203 8.86 31.16 -6.85
C GLY A 203 7.35 31.23 -6.70
N LEU A 204 6.60 31.01 -7.79
CA LEU A 204 5.14 30.96 -7.75
C LEU A 204 4.62 29.79 -6.90
N SER A 205 5.26 28.62 -6.96
CA SER A 205 4.87 27.47 -6.13
C SER A 205 5.15 27.73 -4.66
N ALA A 206 6.29 28.35 -4.32
CA ALA A 206 6.60 28.76 -2.96
C ALA A 206 5.55 29.76 -2.43
N ALA A 207 5.19 30.77 -3.23
CA ALA A 207 4.16 31.75 -2.88
C ALA A 207 2.81 31.08 -2.62
N TYR A 208 2.43 30.15 -3.50
CA TYR A 208 1.20 29.40 -3.41
C TYR A 208 1.12 28.58 -2.11
N TYR A 209 2.15 27.76 -1.82
CA TYR A 209 2.15 26.90 -0.64
C TYR A 209 2.31 27.65 0.68
N LEU A 210 2.98 28.80 0.69
CA LEU A 210 3.05 29.65 1.87
C LEU A 210 1.71 30.32 2.20
N ALA A 211 0.83 30.50 1.21
CA ALA A 211 -0.46 31.17 1.39
C ALA A 211 -1.58 30.24 1.87
N ILE A 212 -1.51 28.94 1.58
CA ILE A 212 -2.63 27.98 1.75
C ILE A 212 -2.42 26.96 2.88
#